data_AF-A0A1G9QYI0-F1
#
_entry.id   AF-A0A1G9QYI0-F1
#
_cell.length_a   1.000
_cell.length_b   1.000
_cell.length_c   1.000
_cell.angle_alpha   90.00
_cell.angle_beta   90.00
_cell.angle_gamma   90.00
#
_symmetry.space_group_name_H-M   'P 1'
#
loop_
_entity.id
_entity.type
_entity.pdbx_description
1 polymer ?
#
loop_
_entity_poly.entity_id
_entity_poly.type
_entity_poly.pdbx_seq_one_letter_code
_entity_poly.pdbx_strand_id
1 'polypeptide(L)'
;MIARCDISPDQELTIDYATHTGVESWSMVCHCDTLLCRRVVTGHDWRLSRLQAAYGTHWTPPLLERITGGPPHQPPAPPRAG
;
A
#
# COMPACT_ATOMS: atom_id res chain seq x y z
N MET A 1 0.89 4.52 7.72
CA MET A 1 2.15 4.58 6.92
C MET A 1 3.30 4.75 7.89
N ILE A 2 4.49 4.23 7.56
CA ILE A 2 5.68 4.25 8.43
C ILE A 2 6.89 4.55 7.55
N ALA A 3 7.82 5.39 8.03
CA ALA A 3 9.08 5.66 7.35
C ALA A 3 9.92 4.37 7.27
N ARG A 4 10.53 4.12 6.11
CA ARG A 4 11.35 2.91 5.85
C ARG A 4 12.84 3.22 5.67
N CYS A 5 13.20 4.49 5.79
CA CYS A 5 14.54 5.03 5.75
C CYS A 5 14.57 6.32 6.58
N ASP A 6 15.79 6.78 6.89
CA ASP A 6 15.98 8.10 7.46
C ASP A 6 15.50 9.17 6.48
N ILE A 7 14.89 10.22 7.01
CA ILE A 7 14.30 11.32 6.24
C ILE A 7 15.12 12.57 6.53
N SER A 8 15.69 13.17 5.49
CA SER A 8 16.36 14.46 5.59
C SER A 8 15.35 15.62 5.50
N PRO A 9 15.64 16.79 6.09
CA PRO A 9 14.89 18.01 5.80
C PRO A 9 14.79 18.26 4.29
N ASP A 10 13.66 18.78 3.85
CA ASP A 10 13.37 19.13 2.44
C ASP A 10 13.33 17.94 1.46
N GLN A 11 13.48 16.70 1.93
CA GLN A 11 13.32 15.51 1.12
C GLN A 11 11.83 15.26 0.79
N GLU A 12 11.54 14.99 -0.49
CA GLU A 12 10.21 14.52 -0.87
C GLU A 12 9.88 13.18 -0.18
N LEU A 13 8.76 13.15 0.54
CA LEU A 13 8.25 11.92 1.12
C LEU A 13 7.51 11.11 0.07
N THR A 14 7.97 9.88 -0.14
CA THR A 14 7.36 8.96 -1.09
C THR A 14 6.63 7.83 -0.38
N ILE A 15 5.62 7.29 -1.04
CA ILE A 15 4.90 6.09 -0.61
C ILE A 15 4.81 5.10 -1.77
N ASP A 16 4.88 3.81 -1.44
CA ASP A 16 4.44 2.76 -2.35
C ASP A 16 2.91 2.60 -2.30
N TYR A 17 2.24 2.98 -3.39
CA TYR A 17 0.78 2.88 -3.54
C TYR A 17 0.23 1.46 -3.37
N ALA A 18 1.04 0.41 -3.58
CA ALA A 18 0.61 -0.96 -3.36
C ALA A 18 0.13 -1.20 -1.91
N THR A 19 0.70 -0.48 -0.94
CA THR A 19 0.40 -0.67 0.49
C THR A 19 -1.03 -0.26 0.89
N HIS A 20 -1.74 0.49 0.03
CA HIS A 20 -3.08 0.99 0.31
C HIS A 20 -4.05 0.98 -0.89
N THR A 21 -3.58 0.57 -2.07
CA THR A 21 -4.39 0.55 -3.30
C THR A 21 -4.74 -0.87 -3.72
N GLY A 22 -6.04 -1.16 -3.76
CA GLY A 22 -6.58 -2.47 -4.18
C GLY A 22 -7.64 -2.41 -5.26
N VAL A 23 -7.85 -1.24 -5.88
CA VAL A 23 -8.83 -1.01 -6.96
C VAL A 23 -8.25 -1.52 -8.27
N GLU A 24 -8.78 -2.62 -8.77
CA GLU A 24 -8.19 -3.37 -9.91
C GLU A 24 -8.04 -2.54 -11.19
N SER A 25 -8.98 -1.62 -11.46
CA SER A 25 -8.93 -0.74 -12.63
C SER A 25 -7.93 0.43 -12.52
N TRP A 26 -7.35 0.66 -11.34
CA TRP A 26 -6.46 1.79 -11.11
C TRP A 26 -5.02 1.46 -11.53
N SER A 27 -4.37 2.40 -12.22
CA SER A 27 -2.95 2.35 -12.53
C SER A 27 -2.34 3.75 -12.72
N MET A 28 -1.02 3.85 -12.58
CA MET A 28 -0.26 5.06 -12.87
C MET A 28 1.15 4.76 -13.36
N VAL A 29 1.71 5.65 -14.18
CA VAL A 29 3.15 5.63 -14.52
C VAL A 29 3.96 6.11 -13.32
N CYS A 30 5.03 5.39 -13.00
CA CYS A 30 5.89 5.66 -11.86
C CYS A 30 7.20 6.32 -12.29
N HIS A 31 7.55 7.39 -11.59
CA HIS A 31 8.75 8.19 -11.83
C HIS A 31 9.66 8.25 -10.60
N CYS A 32 9.67 7.20 -9.76
CA CYS A 32 10.46 7.21 -8.52
C CYS A 32 11.97 7.00 -8.71
N ASP A 33 12.42 6.72 -9.93
CA ASP A 33 13.83 6.52 -10.35
C ASP A 33 14.66 5.51 -9.54
N THR A 34 14.03 4.71 -8.68
CA THR A 34 14.71 3.62 -7.97
C THR A 34 15.04 2.45 -8.89
N LEU A 35 16.10 1.69 -8.56
CA LEU A 35 16.45 0.45 -9.26
C LEU A 35 15.35 -0.64 -9.17
N LEU A 36 14.44 -0.52 -8.20
CA LEU A 36 13.32 -1.44 -7.99
C LEU A 36 12.01 -0.94 -8.63
N CYS A 37 12.08 0.13 -9.42
CA CYS A 37 10.90 0.76 -10.01
C CYS A 37 10.13 -0.23 -10.91
N ARG A 38 8.82 -0.31 -10.70
CA ARG A 38 7.89 -1.12 -11.49
C ARG A 38 7.52 -0.49 -12.84
N ARG A 39 7.88 0.77 -13.06
CA ARG A 39 7.47 1.63 -14.20
C ARG A 39 5.98 1.95 -14.25
N VAL A 40 5.11 0.99 -13.98
CA VAL A 40 3.67 1.17 -13.80
C VAL A 40 3.26 0.55 -12.48
N VAL A 41 2.56 1.32 -11.65
CA VAL A 41 1.98 0.84 -10.40
C VAL A 41 0.50 0.57 -10.65
N THR A 42 0.01 -0.56 -10.15
CA THR A 42 -1.38 -1.01 -10.39
C THR A 42 -2.08 -1.37 -9.09
N GLY A 43 -3.42 -1.38 -9.11
CA GLY A 43 -4.22 -1.88 -7.98
C GLY A 43 -4.10 -3.39 -7.73
N HIS A 44 -3.33 -4.12 -8.54
CA HIS A 44 -3.01 -5.52 -8.33
C HIS A 44 -1.66 -5.74 -7.63
N ASP A 45 -0.87 -4.69 -7.41
CA ASP A 45 0.52 -4.82 -6.95
C ASP A 45 0.65 -5.45 -5.56
N TRP A 46 -0.40 -5.37 -4.73
CA TRP A 46 -0.46 -6.06 -3.43
C TRP A 46 -0.32 -7.60 -3.54
N ARG A 47 -0.54 -8.18 -4.73
CA ARG A 47 -0.35 -9.61 -5.00
C ARG A 47 1.12 -9.99 -5.25
N LEU A 48 2.02 -9.02 -5.46
CA LEU A 48 3.42 -9.29 -5.77
C LEU A 48 4.15 -9.82 -4.52
N SER A 49 4.62 -11.06 -4.58
CA SER A 49 5.32 -11.71 -3.45
C SER A 49 6.53 -10.92 -2.95
N ARG A 50 7.25 -10.24 -3.84
CA ARG A 50 8.38 -9.38 -3.44
C ARG A 50 7.96 -8.19 -2.57
N LEU A 51 6.76 -7.63 -2.81
CA LEU A 51 6.24 -6.54 -2.00
C LEU A 51 5.68 -7.07 -0.69
N GLN A 52 4.96 -8.20 -0.71
CA GLN A 52 4.52 -8.89 0.52
C GLN A 52 5.68 -9.19 1.46
N ALA A 53 6.80 -9.72 0.94
CA ALA A 53 8.01 -9.95 1.71
C ALA A 53 8.64 -8.65 2.24
N ALA A 54 8.71 -7.60 1.41
CA ALA A 54 9.33 -6.32 1.78
C ALA A 54 8.53 -5.50 2.81
N TYR A 55 7.20 -5.63 2.80
CA TYR A 55 6.30 -4.88 3.69
C TYR A 55 5.77 -5.70 4.86
N GLY A 56 5.86 -7.03 4.85
CA GLY A 56 5.35 -7.87 5.93
C GLY A 56 3.88 -7.57 6.21
N THR A 57 3.56 -7.11 7.41
CA THR A 57 2.20 -6.75 7.84
C THR A 57 1.84 -5.26 7.63
N HIS A 58 2.74 -4.46 7.04
CA HIS A 58 2.55 -3.01 6.86
C HIS A 58 1.69 -2.66 5.64
N TRP A 59 0.43 -3.11 5.65
CA TRP A 59 -0.59 -2.82 4.65
C TRP A 59 -1.81 -2.17 5.30
N THR A 60 -2.68 -1.53 4.54
CA THR A 60 -4.01 -1.17 5.07
C THR A 60 -4.77 -2.44 5.47
N PRO A 61 -5.62 -2.40 6.52
CA PRO A 61 -6.30 -3.60 7.01
C PRO A 61 -7.03 -4.40 5.92
N PRO A 62 -7.80 -3.79 4.98
CA PRO A 62 -8.46 -4.54 3.91
C PRO A 62 -7.50 -5.27 2.97
N LEU A 63 -6.29 -4.73 2.74
CA LEU A 63 -5.29 -5.41 1.91
C LEU A 63 -4.57 -6.50 2.67
N LEU A 64 -4.24 -6.27 3.95
CA LEU A 64 -3.60 -7.28 4.79
C LEU A 64 -4.46 -8.53 4.90
N GLU A 65 -5.76 -8.37 5.14
CA GLU A 65 -6.71 -9.49 5.19
C GLU A 65 -6.78 -10.24 3.85
N ARG A 66 -6.82 -9.53 2.72
CA ARG A 66 -6.77 -10.16 1.38
C ARG A 66 -5.48 -10.96 1.16
N ILE A 67 -4.36 -10.48 1.68
CA ILE A 67 -3.05 -11.16 1.58
C ILE A 67 -3.02 -12.41 2.47
N THR A 68 -3.56 -12.33 3.69
CA THR A 68 -3.52 -13.43 4.66
C THR A 68 -4.68 -14.41 4.54
N GLY A 69 -5.68 -14.12 3.69
CA GLY A 69 -6.91 -14.90 3.57
C GLY A 69 -7.88 -14.69 4.75
N GLY A 70 -7.76 -13.56 5.45
CA GLY A 70 -8.62 -13.19 6.57
C GLY A 70 -10.05 -12.80 6.16
N PRO A 71 -10.97 -12.71 7.13
CA PRO A 71 -12.33 -12.22 6.88
C PRO A 71 -12.31 -10.77 6.36
N PRO A 72 -13.27 -10.38 5.51
CA PRO A 72 -13.29 -9.05 4.90
C PRO A 72 -13.45 -7.94 5.94
N HIS A 73 -12.71 -6.84 5.73
CA HIS A 73 -12.70 -5.68 6.61
C HIS A 73 -14.08 -5.08 6.73
N GLN A 74 -14.59 -5.02 7.96
CA GLN A 74 -15.79 -4.27 8.27
C GLN A 74 -15.37 -2.86 8.71
N PRO A 75 -15.82 -1.79 8.01
CA PRO A 75 -15.54 -0.44 8.45
C PRO A 75 -16.17 -0.18 9.83
N PRO A 76 -15.58 0.71 10.64
CA PRO A 76 -16.14 1.05 11.95
C PRO A 76 -17.57 1.57 11.79
N ALA A 77 -18.44 1.20 12.75
CA ALA A 77 -19.81 1.69 12.78
C ALA A 77 -19.82 3.23 12.84
N PRO A 78 -20.75 3.91 12.14
CA PRO A 78 -20.85 5.36 12.23
C PRO A 78 -21.15 5.79 13.68
N PRO A 79 -20.72 6.99 14.09
CA PRO A 79 -21.04 7.51 15.42
C PRO A 79 -22.57 7.57 15.60
N ARG A 80 -23.06 7.23 16.80
CA ARG A 80 -24.49 7.33 17.12
C ARG A 80 -24.88 8.80 17.06
N ALA A 81 -25.94 9.13 16.31
CA ALA A 81 -26.56 10.46 16.38
C ALA A 81 -27.07 10.67 17.82
N GLY A 82 -26.58 11.72 18.47
CA GLY A 82 -27.06 12.19 19.78
C GLY A 82 -28.31 13.03 19.65
#